data_AF-A0A534ZGV4-F1
#
_entry.id   AF-A0A534ZGV4-F1
#
_cell.length_a   1.000
_cell.length_b   1.000
_cell.length_c   1.000
_cell.angle_alpha   90.00
_cell.angle_beta   90.00
_cell.angle_gamma   90.00
#
_symmetry.space_group_name_H-M   'P 1'
#
loop_
_entity.id
_entity.type
_entity.pdbx_description
1 polymer ?
#
loop_
_entity_poly.entity_id
_entity_poly.type
_entity_poly.pdbx_seq_one_letter_code
_entity_poly.pdbx_strand_id
1 'polypeptide(L)' 'MRRLRDVGEHAWIAALARRLAARPADRRILVGPGDDAAAVRPGRRPLLVTTDALVENVHFRAGWA' A
#
# COMPACT_ATOMS: atom_id res chain seq x y z
N MET A 1 -22.21 -9.77 6.36
CA MET A 1 -20.82 -9.29 6.23
C MET A 1 -20.50 -9.07 4.76
N ARG A 2 -19.85 -7.95 4.42
CA ARG A 2 -19.42 -7.65 3.05
C ARG A 2 -18.09 -8.38 2.78
N ARG A 3 -17.96 -9.11 1.67
CA ARG A 3 -16.68 -9.78 1.32
C ARG A 3 -15.81 -8.83 0.52
N LEU A 4 -14.49 -9.05 0.54
CA LEU A 4 -13.54 -8.21 -0.22
C LEU A 4 -13.86 -8.17 -1.72
N ARG A 5 -14.25 -9.32 -2.29
CA ARG A 5 -14.66 -9.43 -3.70
C ARG A 5 -15.89 -8.58 -4.07
N ASP A 6 -16.75 -8.26 -3.11
CA ASP A 6 -17.95 -7.44 -3.34
C ASP A 6 -17.65 -5.93 -3.25
N VAL A 7 -16.47 -5.58 -2.71
CA VAL A 7 -16.00 -4.19 -2.54
C VAL A 7 -15.05 -3.82 -3.68
N GLY A 8 -14.18 -4.73 -4.07
CA GLY A 8 -13.10 -4.49 -5.03
C GLY A 8 -11.89 -3.80 -4.38
N GLU A 9 -10.74 -3.95 -5.03
CA GLU A 9 -9.44 -3.51 -4.51
C GLU A 9 -9.37 -2.00 -4.28
N HIS A 10 -9.62 -1.20 -5.32
CA HIS A 10 -9.50 0.26 -5.25
C HIS A 10 -10.38 0.87 -4.15
N ALA A 11 -11.64 0.43 -4.05
CA ALA A 11 -12.56 0.93 -3.02
C ALA A 11 -12.13 0.49 -1.61
N TRP A 12 -11.53 -0.69 -1.49
CA TRP A 12 -10.97 -1.16 -0.23
C TRP A 12 -9.74 -0.36 0.20
N ILE A 13 -8.78 -0.12 -0.71
CA ILE A 13 -7.59 0.71 -0.47
C ILE A 13 -8.00 2.12 -0.06
N ALA A 14 -8.95 2.74 -0.77
CA ALA A 14 -9.46 4.07 -0.42
C ALA A 14 -10.14 4.11 0.96
N ALA A 15 -10.85 3.04 1.36
CA ALA A 15 -11.42 2.94 2.70
C ALA A 15 -10.35 2.79 3.78
N LEU A 16 -9.32 1.98 3.53
CA LEU A 16 -8.18 1.81 4.42
C LEU A 16 -7.37 3.10 4.58
N ALA A 17 -7.03 3.78 3.48
CA ALA A 17 -6.30 5.04 3.49
C ALA A 17 -7.04 6.12 4.29
N ARG A 18 -8.36 6.26 4.10
CA ARG A 18 -9.19 7.16 4.92
C ARG A 18 -9.15 6.82 6.41
N ARG A 19 -9.19 5.53 6.75
CA ARG A 19 -9.11 5.08 8.15
C ARG A 19 -7.76 5.37 8.78
N LEU A 20 -6.67 5.27 8.00
CA LEU A 20 -5.32 5.63 8.45
C LEU A 20 -5.17 7.14 8.63
N ALA A 21 -5.70 7.94 7.70
CA ALA A 21 -5.68 9.40 7.75
C ALA A 21 -6.52 9.98 8.91
N ALA A 22 -7.50 9.24 9.42
CA ALA A 22 -8.28 9.63 10.60
C ALA A 22 -7.49 9.59 11.92
N ARG A 23 -6.26 9.07 11.91
CA ARG A 23 -5.34 9.07 13.06
C ARG A 23 -4.26 10.12 12.86
N PRO A 24 -3.71 10.70 13.95
CA PRO A 24 -2.55 11.58 13.84
C PRO A 24 -1.41 10.88 13.10
N ALA A 25 -0.97 11.46 11.98
CA ALA A 25 0.17 10.95 11.24
C ALA A 25 1.47 11.31 11.98
N ASP A 26 2.42 10.37 12.01
CA ASP A 26 3.76 10.66 12.48
C ASP A 26 4.41 11.69 11.54
N ARG A 27 5.08 12.71 12.10
CA ARG A 27 5.77 13.77 11.32
C ARG A 27 6.88 13.24 10.41
N ARG A 28 7.29 11.99 10.61
CA ARG A 28 8.23 11.26 9.74
C ARG A 28 7.57 10.75 8.47
N ILE A 29 6.25 10.73 8.34
CA ILE A 29 5.56 10.40 7.09
C ILE A 29 5.46 11.68 6.26
N LEU A 30 6.18 11.73 5.13
CA LEU A 30 6.19 12.88 4.23
C LEU A 30 5.12 12.76 3.14
N VAL A 31 4.97 11.55 2.60
CA VAL A 31 3.92 11.17 1.64
C VAL A 31 3.25 9.92 2.17
N GLY A 32 1.93 9.99 2.38
CA GLY A 32 1.10 8.88 2.84
C GLY A 32 0.68 7.93 1.70
N PRO A 33 -0.21 6.97 1.97
CA PRO A 33 -0.71 6.03 0.96
C PRO A 33 -1.47 6.73 -0.19
N GLY A 34 -1.28 6.27 -1.42
CA GLY A 34 -2.00 6.76 -2.62
C GLY A 34 -1.11 7.17 -3.79
N ASP A 35 0.21 7.12 -3.61
CA ASP A 35 1.24 7.28 -4.65
C ASP A 35 1.98 5.93 -4.84
N ASP A 36 2.91 5.85 -5.80
CA ASP A 36 3.66 4.63 -6.14
C ASP A 36 4.57 4.13 -5.00
N ALA A 37 4.96 5.03 -4.08
CA ALA A 37 5.75 4.73 -2.91
C ALA A 37 5.40 5.68 -1.75
N ALA A 38 5.56 5.20 -0.51
CA ALA A 38 5.55 6.06 0.65
C ALA A 38 6.89 6.77 0.79
N ALA A 39 6.88 8.08 1.07
CA ALA A 39 8.08 8.82 1.45
C ALA A 39 8.10 9.00 2.97
N VAL A 40 9.13 8.46 3.62
CA VAL A 40 9.32 8.55 5.08
C VAL A 40 10.67 9.16 5.43
N ARG A 41 10.78 9.83 6.57
CA ARG A 41 11.99 10.50 7.04
C ARG A 41 12.39 9.98 8.42
N PRO A 42 12.99 8.79 8.49
CA PRO A 42 13.52 8.24 9.74
C PRO A 42 14.81 8.97 10.19
N GLY A 43 15.48 9.70 9.29
CA GLY A 43 16.72 10.43 9.57
C GLY A 43 16.82 11.74 8.78
N ARG A 44 18.01 12.11 8.32
CA ARG A 44 18.25 13.41 7.64
C ARG A 44 17.72 13.46 6.21
N ARG A 45 17.66 12.32 5.52
CA ARG A 45 17.20 12.20 4.13
C ARG A 45 15.87 11.44 4.07
N PRO A 46 14.96 11.78 3.14
CA PRO A 46 13.81 10.96 2.82
C PRO A 46 14.24 9.57 2.33
N LEU A 47 13.44 8.56 2.67
CA LEU A 47 13.50 7.20 2.17
C LEU A 47 12.17 6.91 1.47
N LEU A 48 12.25 6.35 0.26
CA LEU A 48 11.08 5.84 -0.45
C LEU A 48 10.91 4.36 -0.13
N VAL A 49 9.69 3.96 0.20
CA VAL A 49 9.34 2.58 0.52
C VAL A 49 8.15 2.18 -0.33
N THR A 50 8.33 1.14 -1.12
CA THR A 50 7.24 0.48 -1.85
C THR A 50 7.32 -1.02 -1.64
N THR A 51 6.23 -1.71 -1.93
CA THR A 51 6.16 -3.16 -1.85
C THR A 51 5.23 -3.68 -2.92
N ASP A 52 5.67 -4.76 -3.58
CA ASP A 52 4.88 -5.53 -4.52
C ASP A 52 4.95 -7.01 -4.14
N ALA A 53 4.02 -7.81 -4.64
CA ALA A 53 4.01 -9.24 -4.43
C ALA A 53 3.91 -9.97 -5.77
N LEU A 54 4.67 -11.05 -5.89
CA LEU A 54 4.49 -12.04 -6.95
C LEU A 54 3.92 -13.31 -6.31
N VAL A 55 2.83 -13.80 -6.89
CA VAL A 55 2.06 -14.94 -6.36
C VAL A 55 1.93 -15.96 -7.47
N GLU A 56 2.31 -17.20 -7.19
CA GLU A 56 2.21 -18.28 -8.15
C GLU A 56 0.75 -18.49 -8.57
N ASN A 57 0.53 -18.77 -9.85
CA ASN A 57 -0.76 -18.88 -10.54
C ASN A 57 -1.56 -17.58 -10.65
N VAL A 58 -1.02 -16.44 -10.20
CA VAL A 58 -1.56 -15.09 -10.46
C VAL A 58 -0.61 -14.29 -11.34
N HIS A 59 0.64 -14.16 -10.89
CA HIS A 59 1.66 -13.34 -11.52
C HIS A 59 2.68 -14.18 -12.31
N PHE A 60 2.91 -15.42 -11.90
CA PHE A 60 3.83 -16.36 -12.55
C PHE A 60 3.35 -17.80 -12.42
N ARG A 61 3.93 -18.75 -13.17
CA ARG A 61 3.82 -20.19 -12.90
C ARG A 61 5.21 -20.80 -12.74
N ALA A 62 5.36 -21.80 -11.87
CA ALA A 62 6.59 -22.58 -11.82
C ALA A 62 6.90 -23.19 -13.20
N GLY A 63 8.10 -22.91 -13.72
CA GLY A 63 8.54 -23.39 -15.03
C GLY A 63 8.26 -22.46 -16.20
N TRP A 64 7.70 -21.26 -16.00
CA TRP A 64 7.82 -20.20 -17.00
C TRP A 64 9.31 -19.85 -17.18
N ALA A 65 9.79 -20.00 -18.42
CA ALA A 65 11.12 -19.64 -18.88
C ALA A 65 10.99 -18.56 -19.96
#